data_AF-A0AAX1N538-F1
#
_entry.id   AF-A0AAX1N538-F1
#
_cell.length_a   1.000
_cell.length_b   1.000
_cell.length_c   1.000
_cell.angle_alpha   90.00
_cell.angle_beta   90.00
_cell.angle_gamma   90.00
#
_symmetry.space_group_name_H-M   'P 1'
#
loop_
_entity.id
_entity.type
_entity.pdbx_description
1 polymer ?
#
loop_
_entity_poly.entity_id
_entity_poly.type
_entity_poly.pdbx_seq_one_letter_code
_entity_poly.pdbx_strand_id
1 'polypeptide(L)'
;MMNKLQLAKYSATIIGLLLAIPGMLSLFSIELDYLFKMGIISLLPIALPMEYVGSYIGNNYTFTSFLVLVVVSTIFSVSTFLLFHRLNTKKKPISHWKVIIFYLAQYFVIHPLVIYTWVFFNSKNAGDGQFIFGILEIYPISSLIYLGYGFMMDHMKNKFRNIAKVKAV
;
A
#
# COMPACT_ATOMS: atom_id res chain seq x y z
N MET A 1 -8.78 7.61 -26.67
CA MET A 1 -9.59 6.38 -26.47
C MET A 1 -8.65 5.18 -26.47
N MET A 2 -8.36 4.58 -25.31
CA MET A 2 -7.42 3.45 -25.22
C MET A 2 -8.02 2.20 -25.86
N ASN A 3 -7.26 1.51 -26.72
CA ASN A 3 -7.72 0.28 -27.36
C ASN A 3 -7.88 -0.84 -26.30
N LYS A 4 -8.89 -1.72 -26.42
CA LYS A 4 -9.16 -2.82 -25.47
C LYS A 4 -7.92 -3.69 -25.18
N LEU A 5 -7.03 -3.81 -26.17
CA LEU A 5 -5.76 -4.53 -26.04
C LEU A 5 -4.77 -3.85 -25.08
N GLN A 6 -4.74 -2.52 -25.04
CA GLN A 6 -3.89 -1.74 -24.14
C GLN A 6 -4.42 -1.77 -22.70
N LEU A 7 -5.74 -1.72 -22.51
CA LEU A 7 -6.39 -1.90 -21.21
C LEU A 7 -6.05 -3.26 -20.57
N ALA A 8 -6.01 -4.33 -21.37
CA ALA A 8 -5.61 -5.65 -20.88
C ALA A 8 -4.12 -5.77 -20.56
N LYS A 9 -3.26 -4.92 -21.14
CA LYS A 9 -1.81 -4.93 -20.96
C LYS A 9 -1.36 -4.18 -19.70
N TYR A 10 -2.10 -3.15 -19.31
CA TYR A 10 -1.75 -2.25 -18.21
C TYR A 10 -2.82 -2.22 -17.09
N SER A 11 -3.55 -3.33 -16.91
CA SER A 11 -4.70 -3.34 -16.00
C SER A 11 -4.31 -3.13 -14.54
N ALA A 12 -3.14 -3.61 -14.09
CA ALA A 12 -2.72 -3.41 -12.71
C ALA A 12 -2.26 -1.97 -12.45
N THR A 13 -1.62 -1.31 -13.42
CA THR A 13 -1.22 0.10 -13.36
C THR A 13 -2.44 0.99 -13.34
N ILE A 14 -3.47 0.70 -14.14
CA ILE A 14 -4.74 1.44 -14.12
C ILE A 14 -5.42 1.30 -12.74
N ILE A 15 -5.48 0.09 -12.17
CA ILE A 15 -6.03 -0.12 -10.83
C ILE A 15 -5.22 0.65 -9.79
N GLY A 16 -3.88 0.59 -9.87
CA GLY A 16 -2.99 1.33 -8.98
C GLY A 16 -3.18 2.85 -9.09
N LEU A 17 -3.37 3.37 -10.31
CA LEU A 17 -3.68 4.77 -10.56
C LEU A 17 -5.02 5.17 -9.94
N LEU A 18 -6.06 4.37 -10.11
CA LEU A 18 -7.38 4.63 -9.52
C LEU A 18 -7.35 4.68 -7.99
N LEU A 19 -6.46 3.92 -7.35
CA LEU A 19 -6.25 3.96 -5.90
C LEU A 19 -5.31 5.08 -5.46
N ALA A 20 -4.37 5.49 -6.32
CA ALA A 20 -3.49 6.61 -6.05
C ALA A 20 -4.19 7.96 -6.18
N ILE A 21 -5.11 8.10 -7.15
CA ILE A 21 -5.79 9.36 -7.47
C ILE A 21 -6.49 9.99 -6.25
N PRO A 22 -7.31 9.29 -5.45
CA PRO A 22 -7.97 9.90 -4.29
C PRO A 22 -6.98 10.50 -3.28
N GLY A 23 -5.87 9.79 -3.01
CA GLY A 23 -4.82 10.28 -2.13
C GLY A 23 -3.96 11.38 -2.75
N MET A 24 -3.75 11.40 -4.06
CA MET A 24 -3.03 12.51 -4.71
C MET A 24 -3.90 13.76 -4.82
N LEU A 25 -5.18 13.61 -5.17
CA LEU A 25 -6.12 14.73 -5.29
C LEU A 25 -6.31 15.44 -3.96
N SER A 26 -6.15 14.73 -2.84
CA SER A 26 -6.19 15.32 -1.53
C SER A 26 -4.96 16.17 -1.17
N LEU A 27 -3.86 16.13 -1.93
CA LEU A 27 -2.81 17.17 -1.85
C LEU A 27 -3.30 18.53 -2.32
N PHE A 28 -4.26 18.53 -3.24
CA PHE A 28 -4.79 19.73 -3.90
C PHE A 28 -6.18 20.11 -3.40
N SER A 29 -6.83 19.27 -2.60
CA SER A 29 -8.17 19.47 -2.05
C SER A 29 -8.10 19.86 -0.57
N ILE A 30 -8.97 20.78 -0.16
CA ILE A 30 -9.02 21.37 1.20
C ILE A 30 -9.76 20.44 2.20
N GLU A 31 -10.22 19.26 1.77
CA GLU A 31 -10.94 18.31 2.64
C GLU A 31 -10.01 17.54 3.58
N LEU A 32 -9.34 18.26 4.49
CA LEU A 32 -8.49 17.71 5.56
C LEU A 32 -9.24 16.69 6.43
N ASP A 33 -10.55 16.86 6.61
CA ASP A 33 -11.41 15.90 7.34
C ASP A 33 -11.49 14.54 6.63
N TYR A 34 -11.64 14.53 5.29
CA TYR A 34 -11.66 13.29 4.51
C TYR A 34 -10.30 12.59 4.60
N LEU A 35 -9.21 13.34 4.44
CA LEU A 35 -7.84 12.84 4.57
C LEU A 35 -7.59 12.19 5.93
N PHE A 36 -7.97 12.90 6.99
CA PHE A 36 -7.80 12.40 8.35
C PHE A 36 -8.61 11.12 8.56
N LYS A 37 -9.89 11.10 8.17
CA LYS A 37 -10.74 9.91 8.27
C LYS A 37 -10.16 8.73 7.51
N MET A 38 -9.74 8.93 6.26
CA MET A 38 -9.17 7.86 5.44
C MET A 38 -7.84 7.35 6.01
N GLY A 39 -7.01 8.26 6.52
CA GLY A 39 -5.80 7.94 7.27
C GLY A 39 -6.10 7.05 8.46
N ILE A 40 -6.99 7.46 9.36
CA ILE A 40 -7.41 6.67 10.53
C ILE A 40 -8.01 5.33 10.12
N ILE A 41 -8.87 5.29 9.10
CA ILE A 41 -9.46 4.06 8.58
C ILE A 41 -8.38 3.08 8.10
N SER A 42 -7.30 3.59 7.50
CA SER A 42 -6.19 2.75 7.07
C SER A 42 -5.43 2.09 8.22
N LEU A 43 -5.45 2.70 9.41
CA LEU A 43 -4.78 2.20 10.61
C LEU A 43 -5.61 1.15 11.37
N LEU A 44 -6.94 1.20 11.26
CA LEU A 44 -7.88 0.40 12.06
C LEU A 44 -7.61 -1.11 12.08
N PRO A 45 -7.36 -1.79 10.95
CA PRO A 45 -7.32 -3.26 10.99
C PRO A 45 -6.02 -3.84 11.53
N ILE A 46 -4.92 -3.07 11.53
CA ILE A 46 -3.59 -3.58 11.87
C ILE A 46 -2.89 -2.65 12.86
N ALA A 47 -2.65 -1.40 12.48
CA ALA A 47 -1.82 -0.51 13.30
C ALA A 47 -2.43 -0.18 14.66
N LEU A 48 -3.70 0.24 14.73
CA LEU A 48 -4.34 0.58 16.01
C LEU A 48 -4.42 -0.61 16.98
N PRO A 49 -4.82 -1.83 16.54
CA PRO A 49 -4.71 -3.02 17.39
C PRO A 49 -3.28 -3.29 17.87
N MET A 50 -2.28 -3.10 17.01
CA MET A 50 -0.88 -3.30 17.39
C MET A 50 -0.37 -2.22 18.34
N GLU A 51 -0.82 -0.97 18.21
CA GLU A 51 -0.54 0.08 19.19
C GLU A 51 -1.14 -0.27 20.54
N TYR A 52 -2.39 -0.71 20.56
CA TYR A 52 -3.07 -1.15 21.78
C TYR A 52 -2.26 -2.25 22.47
N VAL A 53 -1.88 -3.31 21.74
CA VAL A 53 -1.01 -4.37 22.28
C VAL A 53 0.34 -3.83 22.75
N GLY A 54 0.99 -2.97 21.97
CA GLY A 54 2.29 -2.39 22.33
C GLY A 54 2.24 -1.56 23.61
N SER A 55 1.14 -0.83 23.83
CA SER A 55 0.92 -0.03 25.05
C SER A 55 0.84 -0.87 26.33
N TYR A 56 0.39 -2.12 26.26
CA TYR A 56 0.42 -3.04 27.39
C TYR A 56 1.82 -3.60 27.69
N ILE A 57 2.69 -3.66 26.68
CA ILE A 57 4.05 -4.21 26.82
C ILE A 57 5.00 -3.16 27.37
N GLY A 58 4.80 -1.88 27.04
CA GLY A 58 5.61 -0.80 27.57
C GLY A 58 5.02 0.59 27.37
N ASN A 59 5.35 1.50 28.29
CA ASN A 59 4.87 2.88 28.29
C ASN A 59 5.70 3.82 27.38
N ASN A 60 6.43 3.27 26.40
CA ASN A 60 7.28 4.07 25.51
C ASN A 60 6.67 4.11 24.11
N TYR A 61 6.21 5.30 23.69
CA TYR A 61 5.64 5.53 22.37
C TYR A 61 6.57 5.08 21.23
N THR A 62 7.88 5.34 21.34
CA THR A 62 8.86 4.92 20.32
C THR A 62 8.91 3.40 20.18
N PHE A 63 8.82 2.67 21.29
CA PHE A 63 8.77 1.21 21.28
C PHE A 63 7.48 0.71 20.63
N THR A 64 6.33 1.29 20.98
CA THR A 64 5.04 0.96 20.38
C THR A 64 5.04 1.22 18.87
N SER A 65 5.50 2.38 18.41
CA SER A 65 5.60 2.69 16.98
C SER A 65 6.57 1.75 16.25
N PHE A 66 7.69 1.38 16.87
CA PHE A 66 8.62 0.40 16.32
C PHE A 66 7.97 -0.97 16.15
N LEU A 67 7.19 -1.42 17.14
CA LEU A 67 6.48 -2.69 17.10
C LEU A 67 5.46 -2.71 15.96
N VAL A 68 4.65 -1.66 15.80
CA VAL A 68 3.72 -1.51 14.67
C VAL A 68 4.49 -1.56 13.35
N LEU A 69 5.58 -0.81 13.23
CA LEU A 69 6.40 -0.76 12.04
C LEU A 69 6.94 -2.15 11.66
N VAL A 70 7.45 -2.92 12.62
CA VAL A 70 7.95 -4.28 12.40
C VAL A 70 6.84 -5.21 11.90
N VAL A 71 5.67 -5.19 12.54
CA VAL A 71 4.55 -6.07 12.16
C VAL A 71 4.03 -5.72 10.77
N VAL A 72 3.78 -4.43 10.50
CA VAL A 72 3.29 -3.98 9.20
C VAL A 72 4.32 -4.26 8.11
N SER A 73 5.62 -4.02 8.36
CA SER A 73 6.70 -4.34 7.42
C SER A 73 6.79 -5.82 7.11
N THR A 74 6.56 -6.68 8.13
CA THR A 74 6.55 -8.13 7.96
C THR A 74 5.38 -8.57 7.09
N ILE A 75 4.16 -8.08 7.38
CA ILE A 75 2.96 -8.37 6.59
C ILE A 75 3.14 -7.90 5.13
N PHE A 76 3.66 -6.69 4.94
CA PHE A 76 3.97 -6.13 3.63
C PHE A 76 4.95 -7.01 2.85
N SER A 77 6.07 -7.37 3.47
CA SER A 77 7.13 -8.17 2.85
C SER A 77 6.63 -9.56 2.48
N VAL A 78 5.95 -10.25 3.41
CA VAL A 78 5.41 -11.60 3.19
C VAL A 78 4.34 -11.59 2.10
N SER A 79 3.37 -10.69 2.17
CA SER A 79 2.29 -10.62 1.18
C SER A 79 2.80 -10.28 -0.22
N THR A 80 3.77 -9.37 -0.31
CA THR A 80 4.45 -9.00 -1.55
C THR A 80 5.24 -10.18 -2.11
N PHE A 81 6.05 -10.84 -1.28
CA PHE A 81 6.79 -12.04 -1.66
C PHE A 81 5.86 -13.13 -2.19
N LEU A 82 4.75 -13.42 -1.50
CA LEU A 82 3.77 -14.42 -1.93
C LEU A 82 3.14 -14.08 -3.29
N LEU A 83 2.84 -12.80 -3.54
CA LEU A 83 2.34 -12.34 -4.83
C LEU A 83 3.38 -12.55 -5.93
N PHE A 84 4.63 -12.12 -5.71
CA PHE A 84 5.74 -12.29 -6.64
C PHE A 84 6.03 -13.76 -6.94
N HIS A 85 6.14 -14.57 -5.88
CA HIS A 85 6.37 -16.00 -5.98
C HIS A 85 5.26 -16.65 -6.81
N ARG A 86 3.99 -16.28 -6.57
CA ARG A 86 2.86 -16.78 -7.35
C ARG A 86 2.94 -16.37 -8.82
N LEU A 87 3.30 -15.13 -9.11
CA LEU A 87 3.43 -14.63 -10.49
C LEU A 87 4.56 -15.34 -11.25
N ASN A 88 5.65 -15.69 -10.56
CA ASN A 88 6.79 -16.36 -11.17
C ASN A 88 6.61 -17.87 -11.33
N THR A 89 5.90 -18.52 -10.42
CA THR A 89 5.75 -19.99 -10.41
C THR A 89 4.50 -20.49 -11.13
N LYS A 90 3.39 -19.74 -11.08
CA LYS A 90 2.12 -20.20 -11.67
C LYS A 90 1.94 -19.64 -13.07
N LYS A 91 1.85 -20.54 -14.05
CA LYS A 91 1.55 -20.21 -15.47
C LYS A 91 0.14 -19.66 -15.70
N LYS A 92 -0.75 -19.70 -14.70
CA LYS A 92 -2.13 -19.21 -14.83
C LYS A 92 -2.20 -17.71 -14.55
N PRO A 93 -2.86 -16.92 -15.42
CA PRO A 93 -3.00 -15.49 -15.21
C PRO A 93 -3.78 -15.20 -13.91
N ILE A 94 -3.33 -14.19 -13.17
CA ILE A 94 -4.07 -13.68 -11.99
C ILE A 94 -5.28 -12.89 -12.50
N SER A 95 -6.48 -13.27 -12.04
CA SER A 95 -7.72 -12.56 -12.37
C SER A 95 -7.69 -11.13 -11.86
N HIS A 96 -8.34 -10.20 -12.57
CA HIS A 96 -8.40 -8.79 -12.18
C HIS A 96 -8.97 -8.61 -10.76
N TRP A 97 -10.02 -9.36 -10.40
CA TRP A 97 -10.58 -9.36 -9.05
C TRP A 97 -9.57 -9.68 -7.95
N LYS A 98 -8.67 -10.64 -8.18
CA LYS A 98 -7.62 -10.99 -7.20
C LYS A 98 -6.59 -9.87 -7.06
N VAL A 99 -6.32 -9.13 -8.13
CA VAL A 99 -5.46 -7.95 -8.10
C VAL A 99 -6.12 -6.83 -7.31
N ILE A 100 -7.41 -6.55 -7.55
CA ILE A 100 -8.17 -5.54 -6.80
C ILE A 100 -8.19 -5.87 -5.31
N ILE A 101 -8.54 -7.10 -4.94
CA ILE A 101 -8.56 -7.55 -3.53
C ILE A 101 -7.16 -7.41 -2.91
N PHE A 102 -6.10 -7.77 -3.64
CA PHE A 102 -4.74 -7.59 -3.15
C PHE A 102 -4.44 -6.13 -2.86
N TYR A 103 -4.78 -5.21 -3.78
CA TYR A 103 -4.58 -3.78 -3.56
C TYR A 103 -5.40 -3.23 -2.39
N LEU A 104 -6.66 -3.63 -2.26
CA LEU A 104 -7.51 -3.24 -1.14
C LEU A 104 -6.96 -3.78 0.19
N ALA A 105 -6.39 -4.98 0.21
CA ALA A 105 -5.71 -5.49 1.40
C ALA A 105 -4.42 -4.70 1.70
N GLN A 106 -3.64 -4.36 0.66
CA GLN A 106 -2.45 -3.52 0.79
C GLN A 106 -2.78 -2.09 1.24
N TYR A 107 -4.02 -1.64 1.11
CA TYR A 107 -4.47 -0.36 1.68
C TYR A 107 -4.15 -0.24 3.17
N PHE A 108 -4.53 -1.27 3.93
CA PHE A 108 -4.34 -1.34 5.38
C PHE A 108 -2.92 -1.70 5.80
N VAL A 109 -1.98 -1.77 4.85
CA VAL A 109 -0.57 -2.13 5.10
C VAL A 109 0.33 -0.98 4.67
N ILE A 110 0.17 -0.51 3.43
CA ILE A 110 1.00 0.54 2.84
C ILE A 110 0.86 1.86 3.60
N HIS A 111 -0.37 2.31 3.88
CA HIS A 111 -0.57 3.57 4.58
C HIS A 111 0.01 3.55 5.99
N PRO A 112 -0.30 2.57 6.86
CA PRO A 112 0.39 2.43 8.14
C PRO A 112 1.90 2.30 8.01
N LEU A 113 2.42 1.58 7.02
CA LEU A 113 3.86 1.40 6.85
C LEU A 113 4.57 2.75 6.71
N VAL A 114 4.08 3.62 5.83
CA VAL A 114 4.71 4.92 5.59
C VAL A 114 4.46 5.88 6.76
N ILE A 115 3.24 5.89 7.32
CA ILE A 115 2.91 6.71 8.50
C ILE A 115 3.83 6.37 9.67
N TYR A 116 3.96 5.08 10.02
CA TYR A 116 4.80 4.67 11.15
C TYR A 116 6.29 4.77 10.87
N THR A 117 6.71 4.73 9.60
CA THR A 117 8.09 5.09 9.23
C THR A 117 8.35 6.55 9.58
N TRP A 118 7.46 7.47 9.18
CA TRP A 118 7.57 8.88 9.53
C TRP A 118 7.51 9.11 11.03
N VAL A 119 6.57 8.48 11.74
CA VAL A 119 6.43 8.60 13.20
C VAL A 119 7.69 8.12 13.92
N PHE A 120 8.26 6.98 13.50
CA PHE A 120 9.47 6.43 14.11
C PHE A 120 10.68 7.39 13.97
N PHE A 121 10.87 7.98 12.80
CA PHE A 121 11.95 8.95 12.57
C PHE A 121 11.71 10.32 13.25
N ASN A 122 10.46 10.66 13.55
CA ASN A 122 10.08 11.91 14.21
C ASN A 122 9.62 11.72 15.67
N SER A 123 9.92 10.56 16.27
CA SER A 123 9.42 10.13 17.59
C SER A 123 9.80 11.07 18.74
N LYS A 124 10.90 11.82 18.60
CA LYS A 124 11.33 12.85 19.56
C LYS A 124 10.38 14.04 19.66
N ASN A 125 9.58 14.28 18.61
CA ASN A 125 8.65 15.38 18.51
C ASN A 125 7.18 14.91 18.51
N ALA A 126 6.95 13.59 18.44
CA ALA A 126 5.63 12.97 18.29
C ALA A 126 4.78 13.08 19.57
N GLY A 127 4.25 14.27 19.84
CA GLY A 127 3.03 14.43 20.62
C GLY A 127 1.78 14.21 19.76
N ASP A 128 0.61 14.06 20.39
CA ASP A 128 -0.67 13.70 19.75
C ASP A 128 -1.03 14.57 18.53
N GLY A 129 -0.70 15.88 18.57
CA GLY A 129 -0.95 16.78 17.45
C GLY A 129 -0.07 16.52 16.21
N GLN A 130 1.19 16.11 16.40
CA GLN A 130 2.10 15.84 15.28
C GLN A 130 1.79 14.53 14.56
N PHE A 131 1.21 13.56 15.27
CA PHE A 131 0.71 12.33 14.65
C PHE A 131 -0.39 12.64 13.62
N ILE A 132 -1.32 13.55 13.96
CA ILE A 132 -2.39 13.99 13.06
C ILE A 132 -1.82 14.68 11.82
N PHE A 133 -0.88 15.62 11.99
CA PHE A 133 -0.23 16.29 10.86
C PHE A 133 0.59 15.32 9.99
N GLY A 134 1.26 14.35 10.62
CA GLY A 134 1.96 13.27 9.92
C GLY A 134 1.01 12.44 9.05
N ILE A 135 -0.19 12.11 9.53
CA ILE A 135 -1.21 11.43 8.72
C ILE A 135 -1.60 12.30 7.51
N LEU A 136 -1.87 13.59 7.71
CA LEU A 136 -2.31 14.48 6.65
C LEU A 136 -1.25 14.67 5.55
N GLU A 137 0.03 14.74 5.93
CA GLU A 137 1.15 14.91 4.99
C GLU A 137 1.51 13.60 4.28
N ILE A 138 1.57 12.49 5.01
CA ILE A 138 2.10 11.22 4.51
C ILE A 138 1.05 10.40 3.76
N TYR A 139 -0.23 10.56 4.10
CA TYR A 139 -1.30 9.78 3.47
C TYR A 139 -1.31 9.95 1.94
N PRO A 140 -1.25 11.16 1.37
CA PRO A 140 -1.12 11.33 -0.08
C PRO A 140 0.12 10.70 -0.71
N ILE A 141 1.27 10.84 -0.04
CA ILE A 141 2.55 10.37 -0.56
C ILE A 141 2.54 8.84 -0.62
N SER A 142 2.03 8.20 0.43
CA SER A 142 1.91 6.74 0.49
C SER A 142 0.99 6.15 -0.59
N SER A 143 -0.01 6.91 -1.07
CA SER A 143 -0.85 6.49 -2.20
C SER A 143 -0.09 6.31 -3.52
N LEU A 144 1.07 6.97 -3.70
CA LEU A 144 1.91 6.78 -4.89
C LEU A 144 2.51 5.37 -4.97
N ILE A 145 2.62 4.66 -3.86
CA ILE A 145 3.16 3.29 -3.83
C ILE A 145 2.29 2.34 -4.66
N TYR A 146 0.97 2.57 -4.75
CA TYR A 146 0.07 1.78 -5.60
C TYR A 146 0.44 1.84 -7.08
N LEU A 147 0.93 2.99 -7.56
CA LEU A 147 1.42 3.12 -8.93
C LEU A 147 2.67 2.29 -9.16
N GLY A 148 3.62 2.32 -8.22
CA GLY A 148 4.82 1.49 -8.26
C GLY A 148 4.48 0.00 -8.38
N TYR A 149 3.57 -0.48 -7.52
CA TYR A 149 3.03 -1.84 -7.61
C TYR A 149 2.34 -2.12 -8.95
N GLY A 150 1.59 -1.15 -9.47
CA GLY A 150 0.89 -1.24 -10.74
C GLY A 150 1.85 -1.53 -11.91
N PHE A 151 2.87 -0.68 -12.04
CA PHE A 151 3.89 -0.83 -13.07
C PHE A 151 4.62 -2.16 -12.95
N MET A 152 5.01 -2.54 -11.74
CA MET A 152 5.71 -3.79 -11.46
C MET A 152 4.89 -5.02 -11.85
N MET A 153 3.60 -5.05 -11.47
CA MET A 153 2.68 -6.13 -11.78
C MET A 153 2.47 -6.30 -13.29
N ASP A 154 2.26 -5.20 -14.01
CA ASP A 154 2.07 -5.25 -15.45
C ASP A 154 3.36 -5.63 -16.18
N HIS A 155 4.51 -5.14 -15.72
CA HIS A 155 5.81 -5.53 -16.26
C HIS A 155 6.01 -7.05 -16.19
N MET A 156 5.78 -7.64 -15.01
CA MET A 156 5.90 -9.09 -14.82
C MET A 156 4.92 -9.88 -15.69
N LYS A 157 3.64 -9.51 -15.68
CA LYS A 157 2.61 -10.18 -16.50
C LYS A 157 2.97 -10.17 -17.99
N ASN A 158 3.45 -9.03 -18.49
CA ASN A 158 3.81 -8.88 -19.90
C ASN A 158 5.08 -9.65 -20.28
N LYS A 159 6.06 -9.74 -19.38
CA LYS A 159 7.24 -10.60 -19.56
C LYS A 159 6.84 -12.06 -19.77
N PHE A 160 5.95 -12.61 -18.94
CA PHE A 160 5.48 -14.00 -19.07
C PHE A 160 4.66 -14.24 -20.34
N ARG A 161 3.82 -13.28 -20.75
CA ARG A 161 3.01 -13.40 -21.96
C ARG A 161 3.87 -13.46 -23.23
N ASN A 162 4.97 -12.69 -23.27
CA ASN A 162 5.90 -12.72 -24.40
C ASN A 162 6.66 -14.05 -24.48
N ILE A 163 7.14 -14.58 -23.34
CA ILE A 163 7.81 -15.90 -23.30
C ILE A 163 6.87 -17.02 -23.77
N ALA A 164 5.59 -16.99 -23.35
CA ALA A 164 4.60 -17.97 -23.76
C ALA A 164 4.30 -17.91 -25.27
N LYS A 165 4.23 -16.70 -25.85
CA LYS A 165 4.08 -16.52 -27.30
C LYS A 165 5.26 -17.08 -28.09
N VAL A 166 6.49 -16.83 -27.65
CA VAL A 166 7.72 -17.33 -28.32
C VAL A 166 7.79 -18.86 -28.31
N LYS A 167 7.23 -19.53 -27.28
CA LYS A 167 7.17 -20.99 -27.23
C LYS A 167 6.04 -21.62 -28.06
N ALA A 168 5.11 -20.82 -28.56
CA ALA A 168 3.95 -21.29 -29.34
C ALA A 168 4.10 -21.09 -30.85
N VAL A 169 5.22 -20.48 -31.27
CA VAL A 169 5.69 -20.33 -32.66
C VAL A 169 6.82 -21.32 -32.85
#